data_AF-A0A4Y7J463-F1
#
_entry.id   AF-A0A4Y7J463-F1
#
_cell.length_a   1.000
_cell.length_b   1.000
_cell.length_c   1.000
_cell.angle_alpha   90.00
_cell.angle_beta   90.00
_cell.angle_gamma   90.00
#
_symmetry.space_group_name_H-M   'P 1'
#
loop_
_entity.id
_entity.type
_entity.pdbx_description
1 polymer ?
#
loop_
_entity_poly.entity_id
_entity_poly.type
_entity_poly.pdbx_seq_one_letter_code
_entity_poly.pdbx_strand_id
1 'polypeptide(L)'
;MAAFSTEEDVALIRAFYVVASEPLIGREMEGRVFWNRILEEFRASFGNNIERSTKSIQCRFTILKQNVKRYVGHVRVRCRGMAAGGYNVATAYHLGQAAYEEEGKIWRHGAVFEILKTQFGREYDPEFFHPPFKGNPEDGAEA
;
A
#
# COMPACT_ATOMS: atom_id res chain seq x y z
N MET A 1 -14.88 -20.29 -5.48
CA MET A 1 -14.19 -19.09 -6.02
C MET A 1 -12.71 -19.37 -6.08
N ALA A 2 -12.07 -19.11 -7.22
CA ALA A 2 -10.62 -19.24 -7.35
C ALA A 2 -9.89 -18.29 -6.40
N ALA A 3 -8.67 -18.64 -5.99
CA ALA A 3 -7.80 -17.72 -5.26
C ALA A 3 -7.53 -16.46 -6.12
N PHE A 4 -7.22 -15.33 -5.47
CA PHE A 4 -6.79 -14.12 -6.18
C PHE A 4 -5.31 -14.27 -6.55
N SER A 5 -4.97 -13.97 -7.81
CA SER A 5 -3.58 -13.83 -8.23
C SER A 5 -2.98 -12.49 -7.80
N THR A 6 -1.65 -12.36 -7.87
CA THR A 6 -0.95 -11.09 -7.60
C THR A 6 -1.38 -10.02 -8.59
N GLU A 7 -1.57 -10.38 -9.85
CA GLU A 7 -2.02 -9.47 -10.91
C GLU A 7 -3.45 -8.99 -10.65
N GLU A 8 -4.33 -9.88 -10.17
CA GLU A 8 -5.69 -9.49 -9.75
C GLU A 8 -5.65 -8.51 -8.57
N ASP A 9 -4.77 -8.72 -7.59
CA ASP A 9 -4.61 -7.81 -6.45
C ASP A 9 -4.15 -6.42 -6.91
N VAL A 10 -3.19 -6.38 -7.83
CA VAL A 10 -2.69 -5.12 -8.43
C VAL A 10 -3.81 -4.40 -9.16
N ALA A 11 -4.58 -5.11 -10.00
CA ALA A 11 -5.70 -4.52 -10.74
C ALA A 11 -6.80 -4.01 -9.81
N LEU A 12 -7.13 -4.76 -8.75
CA LEU A 12 -8.11 -4.34 -7.75
C LEU A 12 -7.71 -3.04 -7.05
N ILE A 13 -6.44 -2.91 -6.66
CA ILE A 13 -5.95 -1.73 -5.95
C ILE A 13 -5.90 -0.51 -6.88
N ARG A 14 -5.56 -0.71 -8.16
CA ARG A 14 -5.65 0.34 -9.18
C ARG A 14 -7.09 0.80 -9.41
N ALA A 15 -8.02 -0.13 -9.56
CA ALA A 15 -9.44 0.18 -9.73
C ALA A 15 -10.00 0.95 -8.53
N PHE A 16 -9.64 0.53 -7.31
CA PHE A 16 -9.98 1.28 -6.10
C PHE A 16 -9.45 2.72 -6.15
N TYR A 17 -8.18 2.90 -6.54
CA TYR A 17 -7.58 4.23 -6.62
C TYR A 17 -8.29 5.13 -7.64
N VAL A 18 -8.54 4.63 -8.86
CA VAL A 18 -9.24 5.37 -9.92
C VAL A 18 -10.57 5.90 -9.40
N VAL A 19 -11.41 5.00 -8.87
CA VAL A 19 -12.73 5.38 -8.35
C VAL A 19 -12.59 6.32 -7.15
N ALA A 20 -11.72 6.02 -6.18
CA ALA A 20 -11.55 6.87 -4.99
C ALA A 20 -11.01 8.28 -5.30
N SER A 21 -10.35 8.47 -6.45
CA SER A 21 -9.81 9.76 -6.89
C SER A 21 -10.81 10.63 -7.68
N GLU A 22 -11.97 10.08 -8.06
CA GLU A 22 -12.98 10.81 -8.82
C GLU A 22 -13.59 11.97 -8.00
N PRO A 23 -13.48 13.24 -8.47
CA PRO A 23 -13.97 14.42 -7.74
C PRO A 23 -15.49 14.43 -7.49
N LEU A 24 -16.24 13.71 -8.33
CA LEU A 24 -17.70 13.58 -8.27
C LEU A 24 -18.19 12.55 -7.25
N ILE A 25 -17.27 11.83 -6.59
CA ILE A 25 -17.61 11.00 -5.43
C ILE A 25 -17.80 11.93 -4.24
N GLY A 26 -18.97 12.59 -4.21
CA GLY A 26 -19.43 13.37 -3.08
C GLY A 26 -19.46 12.50 -1.82
N ARG A 27 -19.35 13.14 -0.66
CA ARG A 27 -19.38 12.52 0.69
C ARG A 27 -20.64 11.70 0.99
N GLU A 28 -21.59 11.63 0.06
CA GLU A 28 -22.90 10.98 0.16
C GLU A 28 -23.04 9.73 -0.72
N MET A 29 -21.98 9.28 -1.41
CA MET A 29 -22.07 8.05 -2.21
C MET A 29 -22.33 6.83 -1.31
N GLU A 30 -23.41 6.11 -1.60
CA GLU A 30 -23.72 4.86 -0.93
C GLU A 30 -22.59 3.84 -1.15
N GLY A 31 -22.12 3.21 -0.08
CA GLY A 31 -21.01 2.26 -0.15
C GLY A 31 -21.23 1.12 -1.15
N ARG A 32 -22.47 0.69 -1.37
CA ARG A 32 -22.81 -0.31 -2.39
C ARG A 32 -22.50 0.20 -3.81
N VAL A 33 -22.87 1.44 -4.11
CA VAL A 33 -22.62 2.09 -5.41
C VAL A 33 -21.12 2.24 -5.63
N PHE A 34 -20.40 2.68 -4.59
CA PHE A 34 -18.94 2.80 -4.62
C PHE A 34 -18.25 1.48 -4.98
N TRP A 35 -18.60 0.39 -4.29
CA TRP A 35 -18.00 -0.92 -4.55
C TRP A 35 -18.41 -1.52 -5.90
N ASN A 36 -19.61 -1.22 -6.39
CA ASN A 36 -20.01 -1.64 -7.74
C ASN A 36 -19.18 -0.94 -8.81
N ARG A 37 -18.90 0.37 -8.67
CA ARG A 37 -18.00 1.09 -9.59
C ARG A 37 -16.59 0.51 -9.59
N ILE A 38 -16.06 0.15 -8.42
CA ILE A 38 -14.76 -0.51 -8.32
C ILE A 38 -14.78 -1.86 -9.06
N LEU A 39 -15.86 -2.64 -8.95
CA LEU A 39 -15.99 -3.89 -9.67
C LEU A 39 -16.02 -3.68 -11.19
N GLU A 40 -16.74 -2.66 -11.67
CA GLU A 40 -16.80 -2.28 -13.08
C GLU A 40 -15.41 -1.87 -13.60
N GLU A 41 -14.69 -1.02 -12.86
CA GLU A 41 -13.34 -0.59 -13.22
C GLU A 41 -12.32 -1.75 -13.19
N PHE A 42 -12.42 -2.63 -12.19
CA PHE A 42 -11.61 -3.86 -12.12
C PHE A 42 -11.85 -4.76 -13.34
N ARG A 43 -13.12 -4.92 -13.74
CA ARG A 43 -13.52 -5.72 -14.89
C ARG A 43 -13.06 -5.12 -16.21
N ALA A 44 -13.14 -3.80 -16.35
CA ALA A 44 -12.68 -3.08 -17.53
C ALA A 44 -11.16 -3.20 -17.71
N SER A 45 -10.40 -3.14 -16.61
CA SER A 45 -8.93 -3.16 -16.63
C SER A 45 -8.32 -4.56 -16.68
N PHE A 46 -8.91 -5.56 -15.99
CA PHE A 46 -8.36 -6.91 -15.89
C PHE A 46 -9.03 -7.93 -16.83
N GLY A 47 -10.26 -7.65 -17.24
CA GLY A 47 -11.07 -8.51 -18.10
C GLY A 47 -12.28 -9.13 -17.39
N ASN A 48 -13.36 -9.31 -18.17
CA ASN A 48 -14.65 -9.81 -17.70
C ASN A 48 -14.74 -11.34 -17.51
N ASN A 49 -13.68 -12.08 -17.84
CA ASN A 49 -13.71 -13.55 -17.83
C ASN A 49 -13.61 -14.15 -16.42
N ILE A 50 -13.45 -13.33 -15.39
CA ILE A 50 -13.36 -13.77 -13.99
C ILE A 50 -14.65 -13.46 -13.26
N GLU A 51 -15.28 -14.50 -12.72
CA GLU A 51 -16.45 -14.38 -11.84
C GLU A 51 -16.05 -13.83 -10.46
N ARG A 52 -15.70 -12.54 -10.41
CA ARG A 52 -15.61 -11.77 -9.15
C ARG A 52 -16.94 -11.06 -8.88
N SER A 53 -17.34 -11.05 -7.61
CA SER A 53 -18.50 -10.31 -7.11
C SER A 53 -18.04 -9.13 -6.28
N THR A 54 -18.91 -8.14 -6.08
CA THR A 54 -18.64 -6.98 -5.23
C THR A 54 -18.14 -7.40 -3.84
N LYS A 55 -18.78 -8.43 -3.27
CA LYS A 55 -18.39 -8.97 -1.95
C LYS A 55 -16.99 -9.58 -1.95
N SER A 56 -16.61 -10.31 -3.01
CA SER A 56 -15.30 -10.96 -3.05
C SER A 56 -14.17 -9.95 -3.22
N ILE A 57 -14.33 -8.94 -4.06
CA ILE A 57 -13.32 -7.88 -4.22
C ILE A 57 -13.22 -7.01 -2.96
N GLN A 58 -14.33 -6.71 -2.28
CA GLN A 58 -14.32 -5.94 -1.03
C GLN A 58 -13.59 -6.69 0.09
N CYS A 59 -13.87 -7.99 0.23
CA CYS A 59 -13.18 -8.85 1.19
C CYS A 59 -11.67 -8.90 0.88
N ARG A 60 -11.31 -9.11 -0.39
CA ARG A 60 -9.91 -9.17 -0.81
C ARG A 60 -9.18 -7.86 -0.55
N PHE A 61 -9.79 -6.74 -0.92
CA PHE A 61 -9.24 -5.41 -0.66
C PHE A 61 -8.98 -5.17 0.83
N THR A 62 -9.92 -5.57 1.70
CA THR A 62 -9.77 -5.45 3.16
C THR A 62 -8.55 -6.23 3.65
N ILE A 63 -8.39 -7.47 3.19
CA ILE A 63 -7.24 -8.33 3.52
C ILE A 63 -5.93 -7.69 3.02
N LEU A 64 -5.90 -7.17 1.79
CA LEU A 64 -4.73 -6.47 1.24
C LEU A 64 -4.35 -5.26 2.08
N LYS A 65 -5.30 -4.37 2.40
CA LYS A 65 -5.04 -3.21 3.27
C LYS A 65 -4.50 -3.64 4.63
N GLN A 66 -5.04 -4.69 5.24
CA GLN A 66 -4.57 -5.21 6.53
C GLN A 66 -3.14 -5.75 6.46
N ASN A 67 -2.84 -6.58 5.46
CA ASN A 67 -1.50 -7.15 5.27
C ASN A 67 -0.47 -6.04 5.03
N VAL A 68 -0.78 -5.08 4.17
CA VAL A 68 0.12 -3.95 3.87
C VAL A 68 0.29 -3.05 5.09
N LYS A 69 -0.78 -2.73 5.83
CA LYS A 69 -0.67 -1.93 7.07
C LYS A 69 0.21 -2.60 8.11
N ARG A 70 0.08 -3.92 8.26
CA ARG A 70 0.92 -4.70 9.18
C ARG A 70 2.39 -4.60 8.77
N TYR A 71 2.69 -4.85 7.49
CA TYR A 71 4.03 -4.66 6.93
C TYR A 71 4.59 -3.25 7.17
N VAL A 72 3.81 -2.20 6.85
CA VAL A 72 4.17 -0.80 7.10
C VAL A 72 4.48 -0.55 8.58
N GLY A 73 3.74 -1.17 9.50
CA GLY A 73 4.02 -1.13 10.93
C GLY A 73 5.43 -1.61 11.27
N HIS A 74 5.85 -2.77 10.74
CA HIS A 74 7.21 -3.28 10.95
C HIS A 74 8.27 -2.35 10.37
N VAL A 75 8.07 -1.84 9.14
CA VAL A 75 9.02 -0.91 8.51
C VAL A 75 9.13 0.39 9.32
N ARG A 76 8.02 0.96 9.79
CA ARG A 76 8.01 2.19 10.61
C ARG A 76 8.83 2.06 11.89
N VAL A 77 8.74 0.91 12.57
CA VAL A 77 9.55 0.63 13.77
C VAL A 77 11.04 0.69 13.43
N ARG A 78 11.45 0.16 12.26
CA ARG A 78 12.85 0.23 11.80
C ARG A 78 13.24 1.64 11.38
N CYS A 79 12.38 2.37 10.68
CA CYS A 79 12.64 3.76 10.30
C CYS A 79 12.90 4.66 11.51
N ARG A 80 12.14 4.47 12.61
CA ARG A 80 12.38 5.20 13.87
C ARG A 80 13.77 4.92 14.46
N GLY A 81 14.29 3.71 14.29
CA GLY A 81 15.62 3.32 14.74
C GLY A 81 16.78 3.90 13.92
N MET A 82 16.52 4.39 12.70
CA MET A 82 17.57 5.00 11.86
C MET A 82 18.21 6.22 12.51
N ALA A 83 17.41 7.03 13.22
CA ALA A 83 17.88 8.24 13.91
C ALA A 83 18.91 7.94 15.03
N ALA A 84 18.99 6.70 15.49
CA ALA A 84 19.96 6.25 16.50
C ALA A 84 21.31 5.80 15.91
N GLY A 85 21.54 5.98 14.59
CA GLY A 85 22.89 6.01 14.01
C GLY A 85 23.43 4.70 13.44
N GLY A 86 22.61 3.81 12.87
CA GLY A 86 23.10 2.52 12.35
C GLY A 86 22.92 2.22 10.86
N TYR A 87 21.86 2.68 10.22
CA TYR A 87 21.50 2.21 8.88
C TYR A 87 20.52 3.11 8.12
N ASN A 88 20.43 2.89 6.80
CA ASN A 88 19.63 3.68 5.87
C ASN A 88 18.21 3.11 5.65
N VAL A 89 17.39 3.82 4.87
CA VAL A 89 16.01 3.44 4.55
C VAL A 89 15.92 2.06 3.90
N ALA A 90 16.84 1.70 3.00
CA ALA A 90 16.84 0.39 2.35
C ALA A 90 17.02 -0.75 3.39
N THR A 91 17.91 -0.56 4.36
CA THR A 91 18.05 -1.49 5.49
C THR A 91 16.79 -1.53 6.37
N ALA A 92 16.13 -0.39 6.60
CA ALA A 92 14.87 -0.36 7.35
C ALA A 92 13.77 -1.19 6.67
N TYR A 93 13.64 -1.11 5.35
CA TYR A 93 12.73 -1.93 4.57
C TYR A 93 13.09 -3.42 4.64
N HIS A 94 14.37 -3.77 4.50
CA HIS A 94 14.83 -5.15 4.59
C HIS A 94 14.52 -5.77 5.97
N LEU A 95 14.88 -5.07 7.06
CA LEU A 95 14.60 -5.51 8.43
C LEU A 95 13.10 -5.52 8.76
N GLY A 96 12.34 -4.61 8.17
CA GLY A 96 10.89 -4.57 8.32
C GLY A 96 10.21 -5.76 7.65
N GLN A 97 10.68 -6.14 6.45
CA GLN A 97 10.20 -7.34 5.76
C GLN A 97 10.56 -8.61 6.54
N ALA A 98 11.82 -8.76 6.98
CA ALA A 98 12.24 -9.92 7.77
C ALA A 98 11.37 -10.08 9.03
N ALA A 99 11.12 -8.99 9.76
CA ALA A 99 10.26 -9.01 10.95
C ALA A 99 8.78 -9.34 10.66
N TYR A 100 8.26 -8.96 9.48
CA TYR A 100 6.93 -9.38 9.05
C TYR A 100 6.89 -10.89 8.75
N GLU A 101 7.93 -11.41 8.12
CA GLU A 101 8.02 -12.81 7.72
C GLU A 101 8.26 -13.77 8.89
N GLU A 102 8.94 -13.31 9.95
CA GLU A 102 9.09 -14.02 11.23
C GLU A 102 7.73 -14.37 11.88
N GLU A 103 6.66 -13.64 11.55
CA GLU A 103 5.30 -13.95 12.02
C GLU A 103 4.63 -15.10 11.26
N GLY A 104 5.37 -15.78 10.38
CA GLY A 104 4.93 -16.95 9.62
C GLY A 104 4.21 -16.62 8.30
N LYS A 105 4.33 -15.38 7.80
CA LYS A 105 3.71 -14.96 6.53
C LYS A 105 4.75 -14.39 5.56
N ILE A 106 4.92 -15.06 4.42
CA ILE A 106 5.81 -14.57 3.35
C ILE A 106 5.26 -13.26 2.77
N TRP A 107 6.12 -12.26 2.60
CA TRP A 107 5.75 -11.01 1.96
C TRP A 107 5.56 -11.22 0.45
N ARG A 108 4.35 -10.95 -0.06
CA ARG A 108 4.00 -11.12 -1.49
C ARG A 108 3.30 -9.92 -2.10
N HIS A 109 3.07 -8.87 -1.32
CA HIS A 109 2.23 -7.73 -1.71
C HIS A 109 3.06 -6.50 -2.11
N GLY A 110 4.29 -6.68 -2.60
CA GLY A 110 5.20 -5.59 -2.97
C GLY A 110 4.60 -4.61 -3.96
N ALA A 111 4.04 -5.09 -5.07
CA ALA A 111 3.42 -4.22 -6.09
C ALA A 111 2.18 -3.47 -5.55
N VAL A 112 1.37 -4.12 -4.71
CA VAL A 112 0.23 -3.48 -4.05
C VAL A 112 0.70 -2.40 -3.09
N PHE A 113 1.76 -2.67 -2.32
CA PHE A 113 2.37 -1.71 -1.41
C PHE A 113 2.87 -0.48 -2.16
N GLU A 114 3.58 -0.63 -3.28
CA GLU A 114 4.08 0.52 -4.04
C GLU A 114 2.96 1.43 -4.55
N ILE A 115 1.83 0.86 -5.00
CA ILE A 115 0.65 1.65 -5.41
C ILE A 115 0.08 2.40 -4.20
N LEU A 116 -0.11 1.71 -3.07
CA LEU A 116 -0.65 2.32 -1.87
C LEU A 116 0.28 3.39 -1.28
N LYS A 117 1.60 3.16 -1.27
CA LYS A 117 2.63 4.14 -0.87
C LYS A 117 2.55 5.39 -1.74
N THR A 118 2.50 5.21 -3.06
CA THR A 118 2.49 6.33 -4.03
C THR A 118 1.21 7.15 -3.91
N GLN A 119 0.04 6.50 -3.88
CA GLN A 119 -1.24 7.19 -3.97
C GLN A 119 -1.80 7.63 -2.61
N PHE A 120 -1.40 6.95 -1.53
CA PHE A 120 -1.90 7.17 -0.18
C PHE A 120 -0.75 7.28 0.83
N GLY A 121 0.29 8.05 0.48
CA GLY A 121 1.52 8.16 1.26
C GLY A 121 1.31 8.54 2.73
N ARG A 122 0.31 9.37 3.04
CA ARG A 122 -0.04 9.72 4.44
C ARG A 122 -0.47 8.53 5.29
N GLU A 123 -0.93 7.44 4.69
CA GLU A 123 -1.37 6.22 5.39
C GLU A 123 -0.32 5.10 5.26
N TYR A 124 0.42 5.05 4.14
CA TYR A 124 1.21 3.89 3.76
C TYR A 124 2.71 4.12 3.62
N ASP A 125 3.17 5.37 3.50
CA ASP A 125 4.59 5.66 3.36
C ASP A 125 5.27 5.70 4.74
N PRO A 126 6.14 4.72 5.08
CA PRO A 126 6.88 4.75 6.34
C PRO A 126 7.78 5.99 6.48
N GLU A 127 8.28 6.51 5.37
CA GLU A 127 9.18 7.67 5.33
C GLU A 127 8.43 8.98 5.59
N PHE A 128 7.13 9.06 5.27
CA PHE A 128 6.28 10.19 5.63
C PHE A 128 6.22 10.41 7.16
N PHE A 129 6.22 9.32 7.94
CA PHE A 129 6.18 9.38 9.41
C PHE A 129 7.57 9.54 10.04
N HIS A 130 8.59 8.97 9.41
CA HIS A 130 9.96 8.94 9.90
C HIS A 130 10.89 9.23 8.72
N PRO A 131 11.04 10.52 8.35
CA PRO A 131 11.84 10.88 7.20
C PRO A 131 13.30 10.45 7.41
N PRO A 132 13.98 9.98 6.35
CA PRO A 132 15.41 9.70 6.43
C PRO A 132 16.16 10.90 6.98
N PHE A 133 17.15 10.63 7.84
CA PHE A 133 18.09 11.65 8.27
C PHE A 133 18.87 12.12 7.04
N LYS A 134 18.48 13.27 6.50
CA LYS A 134 19.30 14.04 5.58
C LYS A 134 20.30 14.73 6.50
N GLY A 135 21.56 14.33 6.48
CA GLY A 135 22.61 15.03 7.23
C GLY A 135 22.51 16.54 7.01
N ASN A 136 23.00 17.34 7.96
CA ASN A 136 23.05 18.79 7.79
C ASN A 136 23.60 19.10 6.38
N PRO A 137 22.97 20.00 5.60
CA PRO A 137 23.65 20.55 4.44
C PRO A 137 24.98 21.09 4.96
N GLU A 138 26.08 20.63 4.35
CA GLU A 138 27.43 20.99 4.74
C GLU A 138 27.50 22.49 5.03
N ASP A 139 28.00 22.83 6.21
CA ASP A 139 28.24 24.19 6.64
C ASP A 139 28.93 24.96 5.52
N GLY A 140 28.48 26.19 5.33
CA GLY A 140 28.84 27.06 4.22
C GLY A 140 30.33 26.97 3.84
N ALA A 141 30.55 26.74 2.56
CA ALA A 141 31.75 27.23 1.90
C ALA A 141 31.75 28.77 1.97
N GLU A 142 32.16 29.31 3.11
CA GLU A 142 32.62 30.69 3.27
C GLU A 142 33.95 30.68 4.01
N ALA A 143 35.03 30.73 3.24
CA ALA A 143 36.15 31.68 3.31
C ALA A 143 37.42 31.07 2.70
#